data_AF-A0A382C822-F1
#
_entry.id   AF-A0A382C822-F1
#
_cell.length_a   1.000
_cell.length_b   1.000
_cell.length_c   1.000
_cell.angle_alpha   90.00
_cell.angle_beta   90.00
_cell.angle_gamma   90.00
#
_symmetry.space_group_name_H-M   'P 1'
#
loop_
_entity.id
_entity.type
_entity.pdbx_description
1 polymer ?
#
loop_
_entity_poly.entity_id
_entity_poly.type
_entity_poly.pdbx_seq_one_letter_code
_entity_poly.pdbx_strand_id
1 'polypeptide(L)'
;MPQVARISGPLLAANLKRTQSNLSVDNDLLYIGHLTGKVGIRTASQASELDIFGQTISNDFMSDRLTGGNLKVDTTGVTAIVGDIILDSQGTIHADELHTENLTFNDNYIGSKNNSDIVLDTNGTGTVEFPKTKVTGTISTTGNITIPGNITVGGTMNLGDEPTDTISFNFAELSQDFTPHTTAGAYSLGSPTRVWNNVSTSQATIGDIEIDNDYITTKTLNNNLTLRPSGTGSIVIDDVAISGHNLISSGSSWNVNTGTFSGFVQPTNPSLSNYKTGGISFSPDGTKCFVSAEVNQTIRAYICTTPWDISSINAGAVVTAFDTSTETQVGASPFNGLVGHFWRPDGTKLFVSGGYGDTGSDQSRFFAYEVSIAWDITQCQFTGEASFLGISKFDAPNFHMSPDGRYIFWMYYDSTWKIIRYELSTPWDLTTTGSSQNIQLSTFHSGTEGNAIWFNNSGTKLYLVDFDEVVHTFVLAVGFDLNTITSVGVTKNVGAQEGTMPGAWTSAMAMTFKHDGARLYVVGLGASGLPLHGSIKQFDLDIARDLVITPGSGNITISSVAALNVPDGTEAQRPSSNRDVRYNTTTNFFE
;
A
#
# COMPACT_ATOMS: atom_id res chain seq x y z
N MET A 1 -80.27 97.52 -46.07
CA MET A 1 -79.45 96.45 -46.66
C MET A 1 -78.92 96.94 -48.01
N PRO A 2 -77.65 97.33 -48.09
CA PRO A 2 -76.94 97.20 -49.37
C PRO A 2 -75.48 96.81 -49.11
N GLN A 3 -74.76 96.11 -49.96
CA GLN A 3 -75.00 95.45 -51.23
C GLN A 3 -73.81 94.50 -51.26
N VAL A 4 -74.05 93.20 -51.20
CA VAL A 4 -72.98 92.22 -51.43
C VAL A 4 -72.40 92.55 -52.80
N ALA A 5 -71.16 93.04 -52.85
CA ALA A 5 -70.46 93.31 -54.10
C ALA A 5 -70.28 91.97 -54.82
N ARG A 6 -71.27 91.60 -55.61
CA ARG A 6 -71.19 90.47 -56.53
C ARG A 6 -70.42 90.96 -57.75
N ILE A 7 -69.18 90.53 -57.88
CA ILE A 7 -68.50 90.57 -59.17
C ILE A 7 -69.06 89.39 -59.98
N SER A 8 -69.99 89.67 -60.89
CA SER A 8 -70.46 88.70 -61.90
C SER A 8 -70.91 89.42 -63.16
N GLY A 9 -70.27 89.13 -64.30
CA GLY A 9 -70.63 89.65 -65.64
C GLY A 9 -69.50 89.51 -66.67
N PRO A 10 -69.79 89.71 -67.99
CA PRO A 10 -68.87 89.47 -69.12
C PRO A 10 -67.58 90.33 -69.14
N LEU A 11 -67.39 91.20 -68.15
CA LEU A 11 -66.18 92.01 -67.95
C LEU A 11 -65.16 91.37 -66.99
N LEU A 12 -65.44 90.20 -66.42
CA LEU A 12 -64.53 89.52 -65.49
C LEU A 12 -63.20 89.14 -66.18
N ALA A 13 -63.26 88.58 -67.39
CA ALA A 13 -62.05 88.15 -68.12
C ALA A 13 -61.13 89.30 -68.54
N ALA A 14 -61.68 90.44 -69.00
CA ALA A 14 -60.89 91.60 -69.40
C ALA A 14 -60.20 92.29 -68.21
N ASN A 15 -60.82 92.27 -67.01
CA ASN A 15 -60.26 92.85 -65.80
C ASN A 15 -59.25 91.93 -65.07
N LEU A 16 -59.29 90.63 -65.34
CA LEU A 16 -58.32 89.65 -64.82
C LEU A 16 -57.12 89.42 -65.76
N LYS A 17 -57.22 89.74 -67.05
CA LYS A 17 -56.12 89.63 -68.03
C LYS A 17 -55.17 90.83 -67.91
N ARG A 18 -54.23 90.76 -66.95
CA ARG A 18 -53.19 91.78 -66.75
C ARG A 18 -51.94 91.41 -67.53
N THR A 19 -51.43 92.30 -68.40
CA THR A 19 -50.20 92.07 -69.20
C THR A 19 -48.98 92.83 -68.68
N GLN A 20 -49.17 93.73 -67.71
CA GLN A 20 -48.13 94.67 -67.26
C GLN A 20 -47.93 94.69 -65.73
N SER A 21 -48.71 93.93 -64.95
CA SER A 21 -48.58 93.90 -63.49
C SER A 21 -49.14 92.62 -62.88
N ASN A 22 -48.64 92.27 -61.69
CA ASN A 22 -49.22 91.21 -60.85
C ASN A 22 -50.62 91.60 -60.34
N LEU A 23 -51.42 90.60 -59.94
CA LEU A 23 -52.75 90.80 -59.34
C LEU A 23 -52.68 90.48 -57.84
N SER A 24 -53.11 91.41 -56.99
CA SER A 24 -53.42 91.15 -55.58
C SER A 24 -54.94 91.13 -55.38
N VAL A 25 -55.46 90.11 -54.71
CA VAL A 25 -56.87 89.99 -54.32
C VAL A 25 -56.91 90.04 -52.79
N ASP A 26 -57.42 91.14 -52.25
CA ASP A 26 -57.14 91.60 -50.89
C ASP A 26 -55.62 91.75 -50.69
N ASN A 27 -55.15 92.96 -50.39
CA ASN A 27 -53.72 93.32 -50.54
C ASN A 27 -52.75 92.49 -49.70
N ASP A 28 -53.24 91.55 -48.90
CA ASP A 28 -52.57 90.65 -47.98
C ASP A 28 -52.98 89.16 -48.13
N LEU A 29 -53.89 88.78 -49.04
CA LEU A 29 -54.44 87.41 -49.09
C LEU A 29 -53.91 86.56 -50.25
N LEU A 30 -54.11 86.97 -51.51
CA LEU A 30 -53.71 86.21 -52.69
C LEU A 30 -52.97 87.11 -53.69
N TYR A 31 -51.79 86.67 -54.09
CA TYR A 31 -50.95 87.31 -55.10
C TYR A 31 -50.79 86.35 -56.28
N ILE A 32 -51.24 86.77 -57.47
CA ILE A 32 -51.01 86.05 -58.71
C ILE A 32 -49.93 86.82 -59.48
N GLY A 33 -48.73 86.27 -59.45
CA GLY A 33 -47.56 86.79 -60.12
C GLY A 33 -47.58 86.47 -61.61
N HIS A 34 -48.41 87.18 -62.40
CA HIS A 34 -48.46 86.97 -63.85
C HIS A 34 -47.08 87.09 -64.52
N LEU A 35 -46.23 87.99 -64.01
CA LEU A 35 -44.88 88.20 -64.53
C LEU A 35 -43.87 87.14 -64.06
N THR A 36 -44.13 86.48 -62.94
CA THR A 36 -43.21 85.51 -62.31
C THR A 36 -43.65 84.06 -62.50
N GLY A 37 -44.89 83.82 -62.93
CA GLY A 37 -45.50 82.48 -63.01
C GLY A 37 -45.83 81.87 -61.65
N LYS A 38 -45.78 82.65 -60.56
CA LYS A 38 -45.92 82.16 -59.19
C LYS A 38 -47.25 82.60 -58.56
N VAL A 39 -47.78 81.79 -57.66
CA VAL A 39 -48.94 82.10 -56.83
C VAL A 39 -48.49 82.21 -55.38
N GLY A 40 -48.84 83.32 -54.72
CA GLY A 40 -48.55 83.56 -53.31
C GLY A 40 -49.83 83.67 -52.49
N ILE A 41 -49.93 82.96 -51.37
CA ILE A 41 -50.96 83.19 -50.36
C ILE A 41 -50.29 83.90 -49.18
N ARG A 42 -50.76 85.10 -48.86
CA ARG A 42 -50.20 85.98 -47.81
C ARG A 42 -48.72 86.37 -47.96
N THR A 43 -48.16 86.25 -49.16
CA THR A 43 -46.81 86.73 -49.48
C THR A 43 -46.72 87.28 -50.91
N ALA A 44 -46.14 88.48 -51.02
CA ALA A 44 -45.86 89.13 -52.31
C ALA A 44 -44.50 88.73 -52.91
N SER A 45 -43.65 88.05 -52.13
CA SER A 45 -42.28 87.66 -52.52
C SER A 45 -42.16 86.14 -52.63
N GLN A 46 -42.78 85.55 -53.66
CA GLN A 46 -42.87 84.09 -53.78
C GLN A 46 -41.53 83.46 -54.17
N ALA A 47 -41.04 82.54 -53.34
CA ALA A 47 -39.83 81.78 -53.62
C ALA A 47 -40.11 80.61 -54.59
N SER A 48 -41.28 79.98 -54.50
CA SER A 48 -41.72 78.81 -55.29
C SER A 48 -42.93 79.09 -56.18
N GLU A 49 -43.29 78.15 -57.07
CA GLU A 49 -44.46 78.23 -57.97
C GLU A 49 -45.78 78.46 -57.22
N LEU A 50 -45.91 77.85 -56.05
CA LEU A 50 -46.92 78.17 -55.04
C LEU A 50 -46.20 78.39 -53.72
N ASP A 51 -46.43 79.54 -53.08
CA ASP A 51 -45.83 79.90 -51.80
C ASP A 51 -46.91 80.36 -50.82
N ILE A 52 -47.02 79.72 -49.66
CA ILE A 52 -48.04 79.99 -48.66
C ILE A 52 -47.32 80.44 -47.39
N PHE A 53 -47.45 81.72 -47.05
CA PHE A 53 -46.90 82.26 -45.81
C PHE A 53 -47.88 81.99 -44.66
N GLY A 54 -47.67 80.87 -43.98
CA GLY A 54 -48.50 80.42 -42.86
C GLY A 54 -48.74 78.90 -42.87
N GLN A 55 -49.83 78.46 -42.24
CA GLN A 55 -50.21 77.06 -42.19
C GLN A 55 -50.98 76.64 -43.44
N THR A 56 -50.64 75.48 -44.01
CA THR A 56 -51.44 74.84 -45.05
C THR A 56 -52.15 73.63 -44.45
N ILE A 57 -53.47 73.52 -44.67
CA ILE A 57 -54.30 72.40 -44.22
C ILE A 57 -55.02 71.85 -45.45
N SER A 58 -54.77 70.58 -45.79
CA SER A 58 -55.46 69.85 -46.87
C SER A 58 -55.78 68.44 -46.37
N ASN A 59 -56.88 67.87 -46.85
CA ASN A 59 -57.21 66.47 -46.57
C ASN A 59 -56.23 65.53 -47.27
N ASP A 60 -55.82 65.88 -48.48
CA ASP A 60 -54.86 65.14 -49.29
C ASP A 60 -53.87 66.13 -49.91
N PHE A 61 -52.57 65.97 -49.62
CA PHE A 61 -51.51 66.67 -50.34
C PHE A 61 -51.01 65.76 -51.45
N MET A 62 -51.40 66.05 -52.69
CA MET A 62 -50.91 65.36 -53.88
C MET A 62 -49.73 66.14 -54.46
N SER A 63 -48.51 65.73 -54.12
CA SER A 63 -47.27 66.32 -54.66
C SER A 63 -46.19 65.26 -54.76
N ASP A 64 -45.34 65.35 -55.79
CA ASP A 64 -44.13 64.53 -55.92
C ASP A 64 -43.11 64.86 -54.81
N ARG A 65 -43.19 66.07 -54.25
CA ARG A 65 -42.34 66.55 -53.15
C ARG A 65 -43.09 67.53 -52.25
N LEU A 66 -43.13 67.26 -50.96
CA LEU A 66 -43.59 68.19 -49.93
C LEU A 66 -42.38 68.73 -49.16
N THR A 67 -42.31 70.04 -48.98
CA THR A 67 -41.26 70.70 -48.19
C THR A 67 -41.94 71.56 -47.12
N GLY A 68 -41.74 71.19 -45.85
CA GLY A 68 -42.36 71.85 -44.70
C GLY A 68 -41.33 72.06 -43.61
N GLY A 69 -40.95 73.32 -43.37
CA GLY A 69 -39.87 73.64 -42.44
C GLY A 69 -38.57 72.96 -42.86
N ASN A 70 -37.96 72.17 -41.97
CA ASN A 70 -36.74 71.41 -42.24
C ASN A 70 -36.99 70.02 -42.86
N LEU A 71 -38.23 69.61 -43.12
CA LEU A 71 -38.54 68.28 -43.64
C LEU A 71 -38.87 68.33 -45.14
N LYS A 72 -38.27 67.39 -45.88
CA LYS A 72 -38.62 67.07 -47.26
C LYS A 72 -39.16 65.66 -47.30
N VAL A 73 -40.39 65.52 -47.80
CA VAL A 73 -41.05 64.24 -48.05
C VAL A 73 -41.16 64.04 -49.56
N ASP A 74 -40.63 62.92 -50.07
CA ASP A 74 -40.74 62.53 -51.48
C ASP A 74 -40.76 61.00 -51.64
N THR A 75 -40.59 60.50 -52.87
CA THR A 75 -40.61 59.07 -53.19
C THR A 75 -39.49 58.25 -52.54
N THR A 76 -38.47 58.90 -51.95
CA THR A 76 -37.35 58.24 -51.26
C THR A 76 -37.50 58.23 -49.74
N GLY A 77 -38.50 58.94 -49.19
CA GLY A 77 -38.80 58.98 -47.76
C GLY A 77 -38.83 60.40 -47.20
N VAL A 78 -38.58 60.51 -45.89
CA VAL A 78 -38.50 61.78 -45.15
C VAL A 78 -37.04 62.11 -44.88
N THR A 79 -36.59 63.28 -45.32
CA THR A 79 -35.21 63.77 -45.15
C THR A 79 -35.20 65.16 -44.52
N ALA A 80 -34.14 65.49 -43.78
CA ALA A 80 -33.89 66.87 -43.35
C ALA A 80 -33.32 67.67 -44.53
N ILE A 81 -33.74 68.93 -44.68
CA ILE A 81 -33.17 69.86 -45.66
C ILE A 81 -31.77 70.31 -45.19
N VAL A 82 -31.60 70.55 -43.89
CA VAL A 82 -30.34 70.92 -43.23
C VAL A 82 -30.25 70.24 -41.86
N GLY A 83 -29.09 69.67 -41.50
CA GLY A 83 -28.85 69.09 -40.17
C GLY A 83 -29.69 67.83 -39.90
N ASP A 84 -29.99 67.59 -38.61
CA ASP A 84 -30.67 66.36 -38.16
C ASP A 84 -32.20 66.47 -38.21
N ILE A 85 -32.87 65.32 -38.37
CA ILE A 85 -34.30 65.19 -38.06
C ILE A 85 -34.42 64.97 -36.54
N ILE A 86 -34.98 65.96 -35.84
CA ILE A 86 -35.28 65.84 -34.40
C ILE A 86 -36.69 65.26 -34.25
N LEU A 87 -36.77 64.04 -33.71
CA LEU A 87 -38.04 63.41 -33.32
C LEU A 87 -38.25 63.60 -31.81
N ASP A 88 -38.78 64.76 -31.42
CA ASP A 88 -39.08 65.10 -30.02
C ASP A 88 -40.59 65.02 -29.76
N SER A 89 -41.06 63.85 -29.32
CA SER A 89 -42.46 63.61 -28.98
C SER A 89 -42.71 63.89 -27.50
N GLN A 90 -43.81 64.57 -27.18
CA GLN A 90 -44.29 64.69 -25.79
C GLN A 90 -44.79 63.34 -25.22
N GLY A 91 -44.88 62.29 -26.05
CA GLY A 91 -45.21 60.92 -25.68
C GLY A 91 -44.24 59.92 -26.30
N THR A 92 -44.73 58.72 -26.62
CA THR A 92 -43.92 57.68 -27.27
C THR A 92 -43.82 57.88 -28.77
N ILE A 93 -42.65 57.56 -29.34
CA ILE A 93 -42.50 57.31 -30.77
C ILE A 93 -42.69 55.80 -30.96
N HIS A 94 -43.76 55.41 -31.64
CA HIS A 94 -44.00 54.01 -31.99
C HIS A 94 -43.33 53.72 -33.33
N ALA A 95 -42.39 52.77 -33.34
CA ALA A 95 -41.82 52.20 -34.55
C ALA A 95 -41.87 50.68 -34.38
N ASP A 96 -42.52 49.98 -35.31
CA ASP A 96 -42.58 48.52 -35.30
C ASP A 96 -41.17 47.92 -35.51
N GLU A 97 -40.35 48.60 -36.33
CA GLU A 97 -38.96 48.27 -36.53
C GLU A 97 -38.15 49.56 -36.78
N LEU A 98 -37.00 49.67 -36.13
CA LEU A 98 -36.03 50.75 -36.39
C LEU A 98 -34.72 50.15 -36.88
N HIS A 99 -34.31 50.59 -38.06
CA HIS A 99 -33.04 50.22 -38.64
C HIS A 99 -32.12 51.45 -38.74
N THR A 100 -30.90 51.29 -38.25
CA THR A 100 -29.78 52.10 -38.73
C THR A 100 -29.05 51.31 -39.83
N GLU A 101 -27.95 51.86 -40.32
CA GLU A 101 -27.06 51.11 -41.22
C GLU A 101 -26.58 49.81 -40.55
N ASN A 102 -26.24 49.83 -39.25
CA ASN A 102 -25.58 48.71 -38.57
C ASN A 102 -26.40 48.04 -37.48
N LEU A 103 -27.45 48.69 -36.96
CA LEU A 103 -28.27 48.17 -35.86
C LEU A 103 -29.71 47.93 -36.30
N THR A 104 -30.32 46.90 -35.73
CA THR A 104 -31.76 46.66 -35.79
C THR A 104 -32.35 46.63 -34.39
N PHE A 105 -33.50 47.29 -34.24
CA PHE A 105 -34.36 47.26 -33.07
C PHE A 105 -35.71 46.71 -33.53
N ASN A 106 -36.06 45.51 -33.07
CA ASN A 106 -37.28 44.81 -33.44
C ASN A 106 -37.84 44.12 -32.20
N ASP A 107 -39.00 44.59 -31.70
CA ASP A 107 -39.57 44.20 -30.42
C ASP A 107 -38.57 44.26 -29.24
N ASN A 108 -38.20 43.11 -28.67
CA ASN A 108 -37.24 42.97 -27.58
C ASN A 108 -35.84 42.54 -28.05
N TYR A 109 -35.58 42.59 -29.35
CA TYR A 109 -34.33 42.24 -29.98
C TYR A 109 -33.57 43.51 -30.40
N ILE A 110 -32.32 43.58 -29.96
CA ILE A 110 -31.32 44.53 -30.46
C ILE A 110 -30.24 43.68 -31.13
N GLY A 111 -30.02 43.92 -32.41
CA GLY A 111 -29.11 43.12 -33.22
C GLY A 111 -28.23 43.93 -34.14
N SER A 112 -27.18 43.27 -34.63
CA SER A 112 -26.34 43.79 -35.70
C SER A 112 -26.96 43.41 -37.04
N LYS A 113 -27.14 44.40 -37.91
CA LYS A 113 -27.73 44.20 -39.24
C LYS A 113 -26.71 43.73 -40.27
N ASN A 114 -25.45 44.15 -40.13
CA ASN A 114 -24.37 43.93 -41.12
C ASN A 114 -23.19 43.11 -40.56
N ASN A 115 -23.42 42.25 -39.55
CA ASN A 115 -22.36 41.47 -38.89
C ASN A 115 -21.23 42.34 -38.27
N SER A 116 -21.57 43.57 -37.90
CA SER A 116 -20.73 44.48 -37.13
C SER A 116 -20.85 44.18 -35.63
N ASP A 117 -19.81 44.46 -34.85
CA ASP A 117 -19.89 44.35 -33.39
C ASP A 117 -20.90 45.35 -32.82
N ILE A 118 -21.62 44.94 -31.77
CA ILE A 118 -22.42 45.84 -30.94
C ILE A 118 -21.56 46.23 -29.75
N VAL A 119 -21.10 47.48 -29.74
CA VAL A 119 -20.28 48.03 -28.66
C VAL A 119 -21.15 48.85 -27.73
N LEU A 120 -21.18 48.48 -26.45
CA LEU A 120 -21.83 49.23 -25.38
C LEU A 120 -20.75 49.93 -24.57
N ASP A 121 -20.39 51.13 -25.01
CA ASP A 121 -19.37 51.96 -24.38
C ASP A 121 -20.01 53.17 -23.69
N THR A 122 -19.56 53.50 -22.48
CA THR A 122 -20.07 54.62 -21.71
C THR A 122 -19.04 55.73 -21.66
N ASN A 123 -19.47 56.97 -21.88
CA ASN A 123 -18.58 58.12 -21.71
C ASN A 123 -18.20 58.33 -20.23
N GLY A 124 -16.92 58.62 -19.96
CA GLY A 124 -16.44 58.97 -18.62
C GLY A 124 -16.41 57.80 -17.64
N THR A 125 -17.02 57.95 -16.47
CA THR A 125 -17.07 56.94 -15.40
C THR A 125 -18.38 56.14 -15.40
N GLY A 126 -19.09 56.12 -16.54
CA GLY A 126 -20.33 55.38 -16.67
C GLY A 126 -20.13 53.87 -16.54
N THR A 127 -21.24 53.16 -16.30
CA THR A 127 -21.26 51.69 -16.21
C THR A 127 -22.36 51.15 -17.11
N VAL A 128 -22.12 50.00 -17.73
CA VAL A 128 -23.16 49.20 -18.37
C VAL A 128 -23.64 48.16 -17.37
N GLU A 129 -24.88 48.28 -16.94
CA GLU A 129 -25.47 47.37 -15.96
C GLU A 129 -26.45 46.41 -16.62
N PHE A 130 -26.25 45.11 -16.39
CA PHE A 130 -27.21 44.07 -16.78
C PHE A 130 -27.72 43.36 -15.52
N PRO A 131 -28.88 43.76 -14.97
CA PRO A 131 -29.36 43.25 -13.67
C PRO A 131 -29.64 41.74 -13.66
N LYS A 132 -29.99 41.17 -14.81
CA LYS A 132 -30.20 39.72 -15.00
C LYS A 132 -29.72 39.34 -16.39
N THR A 133 -28.66 38.55 -16.46
CA THR A 133 -28.01 38.20 -17.73
C THR A 133 -27.89 36.70 -17.88
N LYS A 134 -28.22 36.21 -19.07
CA LYS A 134 -27.85 34.88 -19.53
C LYS A 134 -27.03 35.03 -20.79
N VAL A 135 -25.78 34.61 -20.74
CA VAL A 135 -24.90 34.56 -21.92
C VAL A 135 -24.89 33.12 -22.43
N THR A 136 -25.28 32.92 -23.69
CA THR A 136 -25.27 31.60 -24.35
C THR A 136 -23.97 31.33 -25.11
N GLY A 137 -23.16 32.38 -25.33
CA GLY A 137 -21.84 32.32 -25.94
C GLY A 137 -20.69 32.45 -24.92
N THR A 138 -19.53 32.89 -25.41
CA THR A 138 -18.33 33.09 -24.60
C THR A 138 -18.33 34.45 -23.93
N ILE A 139 -17.92 34.52 -22.67
CA ILE A 139 -17.58 35.75 -21.97
C ILE A 139 -16.05 35.83 -21.90
N SER A 140 -15.46 36.93 -22.37
CA SER A 140 -14.04 37.22 -22.23
C SER A 140 -13.88 38.58 -21.55
N THR A 141 -13.02 38.67 -20.54
CA THR A 141 -12.75 39.90 -19.80
C THR A 141 -11.24 40.10 -19.70
N THR A 142 -10.78 41.32 -20.00
CA THR A 142 -9.39 41.74 -19.75
C THR A 142 -9.16 42.24 -18.33
N GLY A 143 -10.25 42.60 -17.63
CA GLY A 143 -10.25 43.03 -16.24
C GLY A 143 -10.73 41.94 -15.26
N ASN A 144 -10.98 42.37 -14.02
CA ASN A 144 -11.42 41.48 -12.96
C ASN A 144 -12.87 41.02 -13.16
N ILE A 145 -13.14 39.75 -12.85
CA ILE A 145 -14.49 39.22 -12.63
C ILE A 145 -14.70 39.10 -11.12
N THR A 146 -15.73 39.75 -10.59
CA THR A 146 -16.13 39.62 -9.19
C THR A 146 -17.46 38.89 -9.10
N ILE A 147 -17.51 37.80 -8.33
CA ILE A 147 -18.71 37.01 -8.10
C ILE A 147 -18.95 36.97 -6.59
N PRO A 148 -19.88 37.79 -6.06
CA PRO A 148 -20.15 37.82 -4.61
C PRO A 148 -20.91 36.59 -4.11
N GLY A 149 -21.51 35.81 -5.03
CA GLY A 149 -22.21 34.57 -4.73
C GLY A 149 -21.38 33.33 -5.11
N ASN A 150 -22.08 32.24 -5.38
CA ASN A 150 -21.47 30.96 -5.73
C ASN A 150 -21.17 30.86 -7.23
N ILE A 151 -20.11 30.13 -7.57
CA ILE A 151 -19.86 29.65 -8.92
C ILE A 151 -20.26 28.17 -8.99
N THR A 152 -21.15 27.82 -9.92
CA THR A 152 -21.53 26.43 -10.19
C THR A 152 -21.16 26.08 -11.63
N VAL A 153 -20.39 25.02 -11.82
CA VAL A 153 -19.93 24.58 -13.15
C VAL A 153 -20.49 23.19 -13.45
N GLY A 154 -21.23 23.05 -14.55
CA GLY A 154 -21.80 21.77 -14.99
C GLY A 154 -20.84 20.88 -15.79
N GLY A 155 -19.62 21.37 -16.05
CA GLY A 155 -18.57 20.69 -16.80
C GLY A 155 -17.18 21.00 -16.20
N THR A 156 -16.20 21.26 -17.04
CA THR A 156 -14.83 21.56 -16.60
C THR A 156 -14.64 23.06 -16.30
N MET A 157 -13.96 23.35 -15.20
CA MET A 157 -13.39 24.68 -14.92
C MET A 157 -11.88 24.59 -15.16
N ASN A 158 -11.39 25.29 -16.19
CA ASN A 158 -9.95 25.46 -16.42
C ASN A 158 -9.53 26.79 -15.79
N LEU A 159 -8.52 26.75 -14.94
CA LEU A 159 -7.93 27.91 -14.29
C LEU A 159 -6.46 27.98 -14.72
N GLY A 160 -6.20 28.76 -15.77
CA GLY A 160 -4.94 28.78 -16.48
C GLY A 160 -4.84 27.74 -17.60
N ASP A 161 -4.13 28.09 -18.66
CA ASP A 161 -3.82 27.28 -19.84
C ASP A 161 -2.32 27.19 -20.15
N GLU A 162 -1.50 28.06 -19.53
CA GLU A 162 -0.04 28.08 -19.66
C GLU A 162 0.68 27.78 -18.33
N PRO A 163 1.92 27.26 -18.35
CA PRO A 163 2.69 26.98 -17.13
C PRO A 163 2.96 28.20 -16.23
N THR A 164 2.78 29.41 -16.74
CA THR A 164 2.97 30.67 -16.01
C THR A 164 1.72 31.17 -15.30
N ASP A 165 0.56 30.58 -15.57
CA ASP A 165 -0.68 31.03 -14.94
C ASP A 165 -0.66 30.76 -13.44
N THR A 166 -1.11 31.76 -12.69
CA THR A 166 -1.12 31.73 -11.23
C THR A 166 -2.55 31.81 -10.73
N ILE A 167 -2.94 30.83 -9.93
CA ILE A 167 -4.15 30.89 -9.11
C ILE A 167 -3.70 31.32 -7.71
N SER A 168 -4.08 32.54 -7.31
CA SER A 168 -3.72 33.09 -6.01
C SER A 168 -4.95 33.24 -5.12
N PHE A 169 -4.85 32.71 -3.91
CA PHE A 169 -5.87 32.83 -2.86
C PHE A 169 -5.46 33.84 -1.78
N ASN A 170 -4.66 34.86 -2.10
CA ASN A 170 -3.99 35.77 -1.14
C ASN A 170 -4.87 36.38 -0.03
N PHE A 171 -6.20 36.34 -0.16
CA PHE A 171 -7.16 36.89 0.82
C PHE A 171 -8.26 35.90 1.22
N ALA A 172 -8.20 34.64 0.77
CA ALA A 172 -9.24 33.66 1.04
C ALA A 172 -8.80 32.70 2.16
N GLU A 173 -9.49 32.77 3.30
CA GLU A 173 -9.55 31.63 4.20
C GLU A 173 -10.42 30.56 3.55
N LEU A 174 -9.81 29.42 3.23
CA LEU A 174 -10.55 28.25 2.79
C LEU A 174 -11.19 27.62 4.03
N SER A 175 -12.43 28.02 4.32
CA SER A 175 -13.16 27.60 5.52
C SER A 175 -13.72 26.17 5.44
N GLN A 176 -13.40 25.42 4.40
CA GLN A 176 -13.91 24.08 4.14
C GLN A 176 -12.83 23.20 3.50
N ASP A 177 -12.94 21.89 3.74
CA ASP A 177 -12.06 20.90 3.12
C ASP A 177 -12.30 20.83 1.60
N PHE A 178 -11.23 20.73 0.83
CA PHE A 178 -11.33 20.26 -0.55
C PHE A 178 -11.63 18.76 -0.52
N THR A 179 -12.89 18.40 -0.71
CA THR A 179 -13.31 17.01 -0.82
C THR A 179 -13.30 16.56 -2.28
N PRO A 180 -12.43 15.60 -2.68
CA PRO A 180 -12.46 15.05 -4.02
C PRO A 180 -13.83 14.42 -4.31
N HIS A 181 -14.41 14.73 -5.47
CA HIS A 181 -15.73 14.21 -5.88
C HIS A 181 -15.72 12.69 -6.16
N THR A 182 -14.54 12.05 -6.24
CA THR A 182 -14.41 10.61 -6.51
C THR A 182 -13.33 9.97 -5.64
N THR A 183 -13.46 8.66 -5.41
CA THR A 183 -12.52 7.85 -4.61
C THR A 183 -11.33 7.30 -5.42
N ALA A 184 -11.35 7.36 -6.75
CA ALA A 184 -10.29 6.85 -7.61
C ALA A 184 -9.16 7.89 -7.77
N GLY A 185 -7.99 7.63 -7.19
CA GLY A 185 -6.87 8.60 -7.17
C GLY A 185 -7.02 9.73 -6.15
N ALA A 186 -7.94 9.57 -5.19
CA ALA A 186 -8.46 10.60 -4.27
C ALA A 186 -7.44 11.31 -3.36
N TYR A 187 -6.19 10.86 -3.32
CA TYR A 187 -5.15 11.45 -2.47
C TYR A 187 -3.91 11.90 -3.26
N SER A 188 -4.02 11.97 -4.60
CA SER A 188 -2.95 12.49 -5.44
C SER A 188 -3.12 13.99 -5.64
N LEU A 189 -2.11 14.76 -5.25
CA LEU A 189 -1.97 16.15 -5.68
C LEU A 189 -1.41 16.14 -7.11
N GLY A 190 -2.31 16.13 -8.09
CA GLY A 190 -1.99 16.10 -9.51
C GLY A 190 -2.24 14.74 -10.19
N SER A 191 -1.96 14.68 -11.50
CA SER A 191 -2.02 13.43 -12.28
C SER A 191 -0.64 12.80 -12.38
N PRO A 192 -0.50 11.52 -12.82
CA PRO A 192 0.81 10.90 -13.01
C PRO A 192 1.75 11.65 -13.96
N THR A 193 1.22 12.48 -14.86
CA THR A 193 2.00 13.31 -15.79
C THR A 193 2.13 14.77 -15.35
N ARG A 194 1.41 15.18 -14.31
CA ARG A 194 1.38 16.55 -13.78
C ARG A 194 1.18 16.50 -12.26
N VAL A 195 2.20 16.02 -11.55
CA VAL A 195 2.24 15.99 -10.09
C VAL A 195 2.66 17.35 -9.54
N TRP A 196 2.20 17.68 -8.33
CA TRP A 196 2.72 18.84 -7.61
C TRP A 196 4.16 18.56 -7.20
N ASN A 197 5.09 19.42 -7.61
CA ASN A 197 6.51 19.25 -7.27
C ASN A 197 6.76 19.48 -5.77
N ASN A 198 6.14 20.53 -5.22
CA ASN A 198 6.35 20.95 -3.84
C ASN A 198 5.00 21.20 -3.17
N VAL A 199 4.90 20.79 -1.91
CA VAL A 199 3.81 21.16 -1.00
C VAL A 199 4.46 21.84 0.20
N SER A 200 4.12 23.10 0.44
CA SER A 200 4.61 23.86 1.59
C SER A 200 3.47 24.08 2.57
N THR A 201 3.50 23.36 3.68
CA THR A 201 2.52 23.44 4.78
C THR A 201 3.27 23.41 6.11
N SER A 202 2.70 24.01 7.16
CA SER A 202 3.22 23.87 8.52
C SER A 202 2.99 22.47 9.07
N GLN A 203 1.90 21.83 8.68
CA GLN A 203 1.51 20.50 9.12
C GLN A 203 0.81 19.73 7.99
N ALA A 204 1.11 18.43 7.87
CA ALA A 204 0.42 17.51 6.99
C ALA A 204 -0.09 16.30 7.80
N THR A 205 -1.39 16.06 7.75
CA THR A 205 -2.03 14.89 8.35
C THR A 205 -2.41 13.89 7.25
N ILE A 206 -1.83 12.68 7.28
CA ILE A 206 -2.04 11.62 6.30
C ILE A 206 -2.54 10.37 7.04
N GLY A 207 -3.85 10.26 7.20
CA GLY A 207 -4.45 9.19 8.01
C GLY A 207 -4.01 9.30 9.47
N ASP A 208 -3.30 8.28 9.97
CA ASP A 208 -2.73 8.24 11.32
C ASP A 208 -1.36 8.94 11.44
N ILE A 209 -0.71 9.27 10.32
CA ILE A 209 0.59 9.94 10.32
C ILE A 209 0.39 11.45 10.35
N GLU A 210 1.15 12.11 11.21
CA GLU A 210 1.29 13.57 11.25
C GLU A 210 2.75 13.92 10.97
N ILE A 211 2.94 14.85 10.03
CA ILE A 211 4.21 15.49 9.73
C ILE A 211 4.04 16.95 10.14
N ASP A 212 4.78 17.36 11.15
CA ASP A 212 4.81 18.73 11.65
C ASP A 212 6.26 19.21 11.64
N ASN A 213 6.45 20.52 11.63
CA ASN A 213 7.68 21.28 11.57
C ASN A 213 8.99 20.52 11.90
N ASP A 214 9.05 19.85 13.06
CA ASP A 214 10.23 19.12 13.56
C ASP A 214 10.00 17.63 13.89
N TYR A 215 8.83 17.05 13.59
CA TYR A 215 8.57 15.64 13.87
C TYR A 215 7.67 14.93 12.85
N ILE A 216 7.79 13.59 12.86
CA ILE A 216 6.86 12.67 12.20
C ILE A 216 6.35 11.71 13.27
N THR A 217 5.03 11.61 13.46
CA THR A 217 4.43 10.78 14.51
C THR A 217 3.18 10.04 14.05
N THR A 218 2.78 9.02 14.80
CA THR A 218 1.45 8.40 14.74
C THR A 218 0.53 9.07 15.76
N LYS A 219 -0.72 9.34 15.39
CA LYS A 219 -1.70 9.99 16.27
C LYS A 219 -2.39 9.01 17.22
N THR A 220 -2.56 7.76 16.79
CA THR A 220 -3.18 6.72 17.61
C THR A 220 -2.16 6.15 18.60
N LEU A 221 -2.53 6.11 19.88
CA LEU A 221 -1.66 5.62 20.95
C LEU A 221 -1.22 4.16 20.70
N ASN A 222 0.06 3.88 20.97
CA ASN A 222 0.71 2.58 20.78
C ASN A 222 0.80 2.08 19.32
N ASN A 223 0.50 2.92 18.33
CA ASN A 223 0.81 2.59 16.95
C ASN A 223 2.31 2.72 16.68
N ASN A 224 2.79 1.91 15.73
CA ASN A 224 4.17 1.94 15.28
C ASN A 224 4.30 2.82 14.04
N LEU A 225 5.29 3.73 14.02
CA LEU A 225 5.75 4.33 12.78
C LEU A 225 6.61 3.31 12.03
N THR A 226 6.13 2.82 10.88
CA THR A 226 6.86 1.85 10.07
C THR A 226 7.34 2.49 8.78
N LEU A 227 8.65 2.54 8.58
CA LEU A 227 9.28 2.91 7.32
C LEU A 227 9.61 1.62 6.55
N ARG A 228 9.27 1.53 5.26
CA ARG A 228 9.58 0.36 4.40
C ARG A 228 10.04 0.81 3.02
N PRO A 229 11.12 0.27 2.47
CA PRO A 229 11.42 0.42 1.06
C PRO A 229 10.50 -0.46 0.20
N SER A 230 10.34 -0.11 -1.06
CA SER A 230 9.72 -0.99 -2.06
C SER A 230 10.79 -1.83 -2.76
N GLY A 231 10.54 -3.13 -2.94
CA GLY A 231 11.47 -4.05 -3.60
C GLY A 231 12.82 -4.15 -2.88
N THR A 232 13.91 -3.95 -3.62
CA THR A 232 15.29 -3.97 -3.09
C THR A 232 15.78 -2.60 -2.60
N GLY A 233 14.88 -1.64 -2.40
CA GLY A 233 15.25 -0.31 -1.90
C GLY A 233 15.77 -0.34 -0.46
N SER A 234 16.19 0.82 0.05
CA SER A 234 16.66 0.99 1.43
C SER A 234 16.07 2.24 2.06
N ILE A 235 15.96 2.25 3.39
CA ILE A 235 15.66 3.47 4.16
C ILE A 235 17.01 4.03 4.58
N VAL A 236 17.31 5.24 4.13
CA VAL A 236 18.54 5.97 4.48
C VAL A 236 18.16 7.07 5.45
N ILE A 237 18.82 7.10 6.60
CA ILE A 237 18.66 8.15 7.60
C ILE A 237 20.06 8.61 7.99
N ASP A 238 20.35 9.87 7.70
CA ASP A 238 21.63 10.49 8.03
C ASP A 238 21.56 11.11 9.44
N ASP A 239 22.72 11.19 10.12
CA ASP A 239 22.89 11.85 11.42
C ASP A 239 21.86 11.42 12.49
N VAL A 240 21.66 10.10 12.62
CA VAL A 240 20.69 9.51 13.55
C VAL A 240 21.13 9.69 15.02
N ALA A 241 20.27 10.33 15.82
CA ALA A 241 20.35 10.34 17.27
C ALA A 241 19.14 9.61 17.88
N ILE A 242 19.39 8.60 18.72
CA ILE A 242 18.36 7.86 19.45
C ILE A 242 18.57 8.11 20.95
N SER A 243 17.60 8.76 21.59
CA SER A 243 17.67 9.11 23.02
C SER A 243 16.58 8.38 23.80
N GLY A 244 16.94 7.70 24.88
CA GLY A 244 15.99 6.99 25.76
C GLY A 244 15.40 5.70 25.18
N HIS A 245 15.91 5.22 24.04
CA HIS A 245 15.38 4.05 23.33
C HIS A 245 16.49 3.13 22.79
N ASN A 246 16.11 1.90 22.45
CA ASN A 246 17.02 0.87 21.93
C ASN A 246 16.99 0.81 20.40
N LEU A 247 18.14 0.59 19.77
CA LEU A 247 18.22 0.12 18.39
C LEU A 247 18.37 -1.41 18.41
N ILE A 248 17.42 -2.11 17.81
CA ILE A 248 17.38 -3.59 17.79
C ILE A 248 17.38 -4.05 16.34
N SER A 249 18.37 -4.87 15.97
CA SER A 249 18.29 -5.70 14.77
C SER A 249 17.74 -7.07 15.16
N SER A 250 16.61 -7.45 14.59
CA SER A 250 16.04 -8.79 14.77
C SER A 250 15.90 -9.45 13.41
N GLY A 251 16.45 -10.66 13.27
CA GLY A 251 16.01 -11.58 12.23
C GLY A 251 15.28 -12.75 12.83
N SER A 252 14.73 -13.57 11.95
CA SER A 252 13.92 -14.71 12.33
C SER A 252 14.80 -15.91 12.64
N SER A 253 15.34 -15.99 13.86
CA SER A 253 15.93 -17.26 14.33
C SER A 253 14.90 -18.39 14.22
N TRP A 254 15.38 -19.61 13.99
CA TRP A 254 14.53 -20.78 13.80
C TRP A 254 13.62 -20.67 12.56
N ASN A 255 14.07 -20.01 11.49
CA ASN A 255 13.33 -19.96 10.23
C ASN A 255 13.92 -20.95 9.23
N VAL A 256 13.28 -22.11 9.07
CA VAL A 256 13.79 -23.17 8.19
C VAL A 256 13.76 -22.78 6.70
N ASN A 257 12.93 -21.80 6.29
CA ASN A 257 12.90 -21.35 4.89
C ASN A 257 14.20 -20.67 4.46
N THR A 258 14.91 -20.02 5.38
CA THR A 258 16.19 -19.38 5.07
C THR A 258 17.34 -20.38 5.02
N GLY A 259 17.10 -21.64 5.38
CA GLY A 259 18.11 -22.68 5.46
C GLY A 259 18.84 -22.89 4.14
N THR A 260 20.13 -22.66 4.13
CA THR A 260 21.04 -22.97 3.02
C THR A 260 21.79 -24.24 3.32
N PHE A 261 21.95 -25.13 2.34
CA PHE A 261 22.74 -26.35 2.52
C PHE A 261 24.19 -25.99 2.83
N SER A 262 24.75 -26.51 3.92
CA SER A 262 26.12 -26.19 4.31
C SER A 262 27.00 -27.41 4.57
N GLY A 263 26.44 -28.63 4.63
CA GLY A 263 27.28 -29.82 4.78
C GLY A 263 26.53 -31.14 4.73
N PHE A 264 27.28 -32.19 4.44
CA PHE A 264 26.85 -33.59 4.50
C PHE A 264 27.96 -34.42 5.12
N VAL A 265 27.60 -35.32 6.04
CA VAL A 265 28.51 -36.37 6.51
C VAL A 265 27.77 -37.69 6.56
N GLN A 266 28.46 -38.75 6.16
CA GLN A 266 28.04 -40.11 6.38
C GLN A 266 28.99 -40.71 7.42
N PRO A 267 28.55 -40.82 8.69
CA PRO A 267 29.38 -41.47 9.69
C PRO A 267 29.58 -42.94 9.31
N THR A 268 30.79 -43.50 9.47
CA THR A 268 31.05 -44.88 8.99
C THR A 268 30.16 -45.87 9.74
N ASN A 269 29.32 -46.59 8.99
CA ASN A 269 28.55 -47.72 9.53
C ASN A 269 28.63 -48.91 8.56
N PRO A 270 29.29 -50.03 8.93
CA PRO A 270 29.55 -51.12 8.00
C PRO A 270 28.38 -52.10 7.75
N SER A 271 27.17 -51.91 8.29
CA SER A 271 26.11 -52.94 8.10
C SER A 271 24.67 -52.46 8.33
N LEU A 272 24.18 -51.49 7.55
CA LEU A 272 22.76 -51.10 7.59
C LEU A 272 21.98 -51.81 6.47
N SER A 273 21.54 -53.04 6.72
CA SER A 273 20.56 -53.71 5.87
C SER A 273 19.15 -53.40 6.38
N ASN A 274 18.41 -52.57 5.65
CA ASN A 274 16.94 -52.51 5.59
C ASN A 274 16.10 -52.04 6.79
N TYR A 275 16.66 -51.57 7.89
CA TYR A 275 15.86 -51.11 9.04
C TYR A 275 15.95 -49.59 9.28
N LYS A 276 14.88 -49.02 9.83
CA LYS A 276 14.62 -47.57 9.89
C LYS A 276 15.40 -46.95 11.07
N THR A 277 15.40 -45.62 11.11
CA THR A 277 15.56 -44.81 12.33
C THR A 277 16.98 -44.43 12.79
N GLY A 278 17.07 -43.15 13.18
CA GLY A 278 18.13 -42.62 14.02
C GLY A 278 17.78 -41.23 14.52
N GLY A 279 17.46 -41.09 15.81
CA GLY A 279 17.44 -39.81 16.51
C GLY A 279 18.81 -39.12 16.46
N ILE A 280 18.84 -37.80 16.52
CA ILE A 280 20.07 -37.00 16.53
C ILE A 280 20.04 -35.97 17.66
N SER A 281 21.16 -35.81 18.35
CA SER A 281 21.37 -34.71 19.29
C SER A 281 22.82 -34.28 19.31
N PHE A 282 23.08 -33.11 19.90
CA PHE A 282 24.43 -32.61 20.16
C PHE A 282 24.57 -32.30 21.65
N SER A 283 25.79 -32.42 22.18
CA SER A 283 26.12 -31.80 23.45
C SER A 283 26.00 -30.27 23.36
N PRO A 284 25.80 -29.54 24.48
CA PRO A 284 25.55 -28.10 24.46
C PRO A 284 26.73 -27.30 23.88
N ASP A 285 27.95 -27.81 24.10
CA ASP A 285 29.18 -27.27 23.53
C ASP A 285 29.39 -27.65 22.05
N GLY A 286 28.53 -28.49 21.47
CA GLY A 286 28.57 -28.95 20.09
C GLY A 286 29.71 -29.91 19.75
N THR A 287 30.49 -30.38 20.74
CA THR A 287 31.68 -31.22 20.50
C THR A 287 31.35 -32.70 20.32
N LYS A 288 30.15 -33.14 20.73
CA LYS A 288 29.66 -34.51 20.54
C LYS A 288 28.34 -34.47 19.77
N CYS A 289 28.23 -35.31 18.74
CA CYS A 289 27.00 -35.62 18.03
C CYS A 289 26.57 -37.05 18.36
N PHE A 290 25.34 -37.24 18.81
CA PHE A 290 24.80 -38.57 19.13
C PHE A 290 23.80 -38.97 18.05
N VAL A 291 23.90 -40.20 17.57
CA VAL A 291 22.95 -40.76 16.60
C VAL A 291 22.48 -42.14 17.08
N SER A 292 21.17 -42.33 17.18
CA SER A 292 20.59 -43.65 17.44
C SER A 292 20.68 -44.51 16.18
N ALA A 293 20.88 -45.82 16.35
CA ALA A 293 20.81 -46.78 15.26
C ALA A 293 20.05 -48.02 15.69
N GLU A 294 19.00 -48.37 14.94
CA GLU A 294 18.23 -49.60 15.15
C GLU A 294 19.11 -50.85 15.06
N VAL A 295 20.06 -50.87 14.12
CA VAL A 295 21.03 -51.98 14.00
C VAL A 295 21.96 -52.02 15.19
N ASN A 296 22.00 -53.17 15.86
CA ASN A 296 22.64 -53.43 17.15
C ASN A 296 22.05 -52.61 18.31
N GLN A 297 20.97 -51.86 18.10
CA GLN A 297 20.29 -51.06 19.12
C GLN A 297 21.27 -50.15 19.89
N THR A 298 22.10 -49.42 19.13
CA THR A 298 23.16 -48.59 19.72
C THR A 298 22.91 -47.10 19.55
N ILE A 299 23.25 -46.32 20.58
CA ILE A 299 23.45 -44.87 20.46
C ILE A 299 24.95 -44.62 20.32
N ARG A 300 25.36 -43.98 19.23
CA ARG A 300 26.77 -43.70 18.94
C ARG A 300 27.08 -42.24 19.17
N ALA A 301 28.21 -41.97 19.81
CA ALA A 301 28.76 -40.63 19.97
C ALA A 301 29.90 -40.40 18.96
N TYR A 302 29.78 -39.35 18.16
CA TYR A 302 30.79 -38.87 17.24
C TYR A 302 31.42 -37.59 17.78
N ILE A 303 32.72 -37.42 17.60
CA ILE A 303 33.42 -36.19 17.95
C ILE A 303 33.33 -35.20 16.79
N CYS A 304 32.81 -34.01 17.08
CA CYS A 304 32.89 -32.83 16.22
C CYS A 304 34.12 -32.02 16.63
N THR A 305 35.16 -32.06 15.81
CA THR A 305 36.41 -31.32 16.10
C THR A 305 36.24 -29.80 15.98
N THR A 306 35.23 -29.37 15.23
CA THR A 306 34.69 -28.02 15.24
C THR A 306 33.27 -28.07 15.80
N PRO A 307 33.00 -27.44 16.96
CA PRO A 307 31.67 -27.39 17.55
C PRO A 307 30.55 -27.11 16.56
N TRP A 308 29.50 -27.92 16.59
CA TRP A 308 28.30 -27.75 15.75
C TRP A 308 28.56 -27.81 14.23
N ASP A 309 29.70 -28.31 13.78
CA ASP A 309 29.99 -28.49 12.36
C ASP A 309 30.12 -29.98 12.02
N ILE A 310 29.16 -30.52 11.29
CA ILE A 310 29.14 -31.95 10.95
C ILE A 310 30.24 -32.33 9.97
N SER A 311 30.79 -31.39 9.19
CA SER A 311 31.90 -31.68 8.27
C SER A 311 33.17 -32.05 9.04
N SER A 312 33.25 -31.63 10.31
CA SER A 312 34.35 -31.91 11.22
C SER A 312 34.21 -33.24 11.97
N ILE A 313 33.11 -33.98 11.73
CA ILE A 313 32.93 -35.33 12.26
C ILE A 313 33.94 -36.24 11.58
N ASN A 314 34.91 -36.71 12.35
CA ASN A 314 35.89 -37.67 11.86
C ASN A 314 35.21 -39.02 11.68
N ALA A 315 34.84 -39.34 10.43
CA ALA A 315 34.07 -40.53 10.09
C ALA A 315 34.74 -41.84 10.57
N GLY A 316 36.07 -41.89 10.74
CA GLY A 316 36.79 -43.06 11.27
C GLY A 316 36.96 -43.10 12.80
N ALA A 317 36.45 -42.10 13.53
CA ALA A 317 36.57 -41.97 14.99
C ALA A 317 35.19 -42.05 15.67
N VAL A 318 34.46 -43.15 15.44
CA VAL A 318 33.42 -43.58 16.38
C VAL A 318 34.13 -44.04 17.65
N VAL A 319 34.03 -43.25 18.72
CA VAL A 319 34.82 -43.49 19.95
C VAL A 319 34.07 -44.39 20.94
N THR A 320 32.73 -44.31 21.03
CA THR A 320 31.96 -45.07 22.03
C THR A 320 30.51 -45.30 21.58
N ALA A 321 29.98 -46.51 21.82
CA ALA A 321 28.57 -46.86 21.61
C ALA A 321 27.95 -47.35 22.92
N PHE A 322 26.68 -47.04 23.13
CA PHE A 322 25.88 -47.61 24.20
C PHE A 322 24.82 -48.52 23.59
N ASP A 323 24.87 -49.79 23.98
CA ASP A 323 24.00 -50.86 23.49
C ASP A 323 22.82 -51.01 24.44
N THR A 324 21.60 -50.83 23.91
CA THR A 324 20.34 -50.93 24.65
C THR A 324 19.65 -52.29 24.46
N SER A 325 20.28 -53.25 23.76
CA SER A 325 19.65 -54.53 23.40
C SER A 325 19.56 -55.53 24.55
N THR A 326 20.31 -55.31 25.62
CA THR A 326 20.34 -56.20 26.79
C THR A 326 19.21 -55.91 27.78
N GLU A 327 18.53 -54.78 27.61
CA GLU A 327 17.49 -54.30 28.50
C GLU A 327 16.19 -55.05 28.23
N THR A 328 15.79 -55.81 29.25
CA THR A 328 14.52 -56.55 29.26
C THR A 328 13.54 -55.85 30.18
N GLN A 329 12.28 -55.72 29.73
CA GLN A 329 11.17 -55.40 30.63
C GLN A 329 11.08 -56.45 31.73
N VAL A 330 10.52 -56.08 32.89
CA VAL A 330 10.01 -57.07 33.85
C VAL A 330 8.87 -57.88 33.21
N GLY A 331 9.20 -59.00 32.56
CA GLY A 331 8.25 -59.99 32.03
C GLY A 331 8.02 -60.04 30.51
N ALA A 332 8.87 -59.44 29.66
CA ALA A 332 8.70 -59.47 28.20
C ALA A 332 10.00 -59.69 27.38
N SER A 333 9.88 -59.63 26.05
CA SER A 333 10.97 -59.76 25.08
C SER A 333 12.04 -58.67 25.23
N PRO A 334 13.29 -58.93 24.78
CA PRO A 334 14.35 -57.92 24.75
C PRO A 334 13.90 -56.62 24.08
N PHE A 335 14.53 -55.51 24.43
CA PHE A 335 14.39 -54.28 23.65
C PHE A 335 14.68 -54.55 22.18
N ASN A 336 13.90 -53.94 21.29
CA ASN A 336 14.09 -54.02 19.85
C ASN A 336 13.48 -52.80 19.17
N GLY A 337 14.09 -52.40 18.05
CA GLY A 337 13.72 -51.19 17.33
C GLY A 337 14.13 -49.95 18.09
N LEU A 338 15.42 -49.76 18.41
CA LEU A 338 15.93 -48.48 18.95
C LEU A 338 15.72 -47.40 17.91
N VAL A 339 15.10 -46.29 18.32
CA VAL A 339 14.59 -45.33 17.36
C VAL A 339 15.02 -43.90 17.65
N GLY A 340 14.64 -43.40 18.82
CA GLY A 340 14.86 -42.02 19.23
C GLY A 340 15.62 -41.95 20.54
N HIS A 341 16.28 -40.83 20.79
CA HIS A 341 16.87 -40.53 22.08
C HIS A 341 16.66 -39.06 22.43
N PHE A 342 16.64 -38.76 23.72
CA PHE A 342 16.57 -37.40 24.24
C PHE A 342 17.46 -37.29 25.48
N TRP A 343 18.37 -36.33 25.47
CA TRP A 343 19.18 -36.00 26.64
C TRP A 343 18.47 -34.96 27.49
N ARG A 344 18.45 -35.17 28.80
CA ARG A 344 18.19 -34.08 29.73
C ARG A 344 19.22 -32.97 29.48
N PRO A 345 18.85 -31.67 29.51
CA PRO A 345 19.78 -30.58 29.15
C PRO A 345 21.08 -30.53 29.96
N ASP A 346 21.09 -31.06 31.18
CA ASP A 346 22.29 -31.17 32.02
C ASP A 346 23.18 -32.37 31.66
N GLY A 347 22.76 -33.23 30.74
CA GLY A 347 23.48 -34.43 30.29
C GLY A 347 23.47 -35.60 31.27
N THR A 348 22.77 -35.49 32.40
CA THR A 348 22.79 -36.50 33.49
C THR A 348 21.75 -37.60 33.32
N LYS A 349 20.81 -37.44 32.38
CA LYS A 349 19.84 -38.47 32.03
C LYS A 349 19.68 -38.61 30.53
N LEU A 350 19.49 -39.84 30.09
CA LEU A 350 19.20 -40.20 28.71
C LEU A 350 17.88 -40.95 28.66
N PHE A 351 16.98 -40.48 27.81
CA PHE A 351 15.73 -41.16 27.49
C PHE A 351 15.86 -41.78 26.10
N VAL A 352 15.35 -43.00 25.97
CA VAL A 352 15.44 -43.76 24.74
C VAL A 352 14.07 -44.31 24.40
N SER A 353 13.69 -44.20 23.13
CA SER A 353 12.48 -44.82 22.62
C SER A 353 12.80 -46.00 21.72
N GLY A 354 11.93 -47.01 21.77
CA GLY A 354 11.94 -48.07 20.79
C GLY A 354 10.62 -48.83 20.76
N GLY A 355 10.47 -49.72 19.79
CA GLY A 355 9.25 -50.48 19.65
C GLY A 355 9.09 -51.04 18.26
N TYR A 356 9.58 -52.25 18.06
CA TYR A 356 9.16 -53.08 16.95
C TYR A 356 9.41 -54.56 17.27
N GLY A 357 8.32 -55.31 17.46
CA GLY A 357 8.32 -56.74 17.19
C GLY A 357 7.54 -56.98 15.91
N ASP A 358 8.08 -57.78 15.01
CA ASP A 358 7.40 -58.27 13.80
C ASP A 358 6.06 -59.00 14.09
N THR A 359 5.72 -59.23 15.37
CA THR A 359 4.59 -60.05 15.81
C THR A 359 3.31 -59.26 16.13
N GLY A 360 3.26 -57.94 15.92
CA GLY A 360 2.03 -57.14 16.07
C GLY A 360 1.47 -57.05 17.51
N SER A 361 2.19 -57.56 18.50
CA SER A 361 1.86 -57.55 19.93
C SER A 361 2.65 -56.54 20.76
N ASP A 362 3.67 -55.92 20.16
CA ASP A 362 4.73 -55.25 20.91
C ASP A 362 4.40 -53.77 21.11
N GLN A 363 4.44 -53.34 22.37
CA GLN A 363 4.19 -51.96 22.77
C GLN A 363 5.47 -51.13 22.55
N SER A 364 5.31 -49.86 22.13
CA SER A 364 6.43 -48.92 22.19
C SER A 364 6.84 -48.67 23.64
N ARG A 365 8.15 -48.63 23.85
CA ARG A 365 8.80 -48.58 25.15
C ARG A 365 9.67 -47.33 25.25
N PHE A 366 9.72 -46.79 26.46
CA PHE A 366 10.69 -45.77 26.82
C PHE A 366 11.54 -46.27 27.98
N PHE A 367 12.85 -46.10 27.82
CA PHE A 367 13.82 -46.35 28.88
C PHE A 367 14.45 -45.05 29.32
N ALA A 368 14.73 -44.96 30.62
CA ALA A 368 15.46 -43.88 31.24
C ALA A 368 16.76 -44.41 31.84
N TYR A 369 17.84 -43.72 31.54
CA TYR A 369 19.19 -44.01 32.02
C TYR A 369 19.71 -42.81 32.79
N GLU A 370 20.27 -43.03 33.97
CA GLU A 370 21.13 -42.04 34.63
C GLU A 370 22.52 -42.10 34.00
N VAL A 371 23.19 -40.97 33.94
CA VAL A 371 24.49 -40.82 33.31
C VAL A 371 25.42 -40.17 34.32
N SER A 372 26.37 -40.96 34.85
CA SER A 372 27.22 -40.53 35.95
C SER A 372 28.19 -39.39 35.58
N ILE A 373 28.52 -39.28 34.29
CA ILE A 373 29.30 -38.18 33.70
C ILE A 373 28.46 -37.56 32.60
N ALA A 374 28.09 -36.29 32.78
CA ALA A 374 27.22 -35.58 31.83
C ALA A 374 27.71 -35.72 30.38
N TRP A 375 26.81 -36.10 29.48
CA TRP A 375 27.09 -36.26 28.04
C TRP A 375 28.14 -37.34 27.70
N ASP A 376 28.43 -38.27 28.61
CA ASP A 376 29.22 -39.47 28.32
C ASP A 376 28.31 -40.67 28.15
N ILE A 377 28.09 -41.09 26.90
CA ILE A 377 27.19 -42.19 26.56
C ILE A 377 27.65 -43.54 27.16
N THR A 378 28.92 -43.69 27.54
CA THR A 378 29.41 -44.94 28.18
C THR A 378 29.02 -45.06 29.65
N GLN A 379 28.55 -43.97 30.24
CA GLN A 379 28.20 -43.90 31.66
C GLN A 379 26.70 -44.08 31.91
N CYS A 380 25.94 -44.45 30.89
CA CYS A 380 24.52 -44.75 31.00
C CYS A 380 24.30 -45.98 31.88
N GLN A 381 23.43 -45.85 32.88
CA GLN A 381 22.99 -46.91 33.77
C GLN A 381 21.47 -46.92 33.80
N PHE A 382 20.86 -48.08 33.55
CA PHE A 382 19.41 -48.21 33.49
C PHE A 382 18.76 -47.87 34.85
N THR A 383 17.73 -47.03 34.84
CA THR A 383 17.09 -46.54 36.08
C THR A 383 15.59 -46.65 36.11
N GLY A 384 14.96 -46.93 34.97
CA GLY A 384 13.53 -47.19 34.92
C GLY A 384 13.03 -47.32 33.50
N GLU A 385 11.86 -47.93 33.39
CA GLU A 385 11.10 -48.04 32.15
C GLU A 385 9.70 -47.47 32.34
N ALA A 386 9.11 -46.99 31.25
CA ALA A 386 7.68 -46.79 31.15
C ALA A 386 7.14 -47.36 29.85
N SER A 387 5.96 -47.98 29.96
CA SER A 387 5.08 -48.22 28.83
C SER A 387 3.94 -47.22 28.92
N PHE A 388 3.74 -46.43 27.87
CA PHE A 388 2.61 -45.52 27.79
C PHE A 388 1.42 -46.34 27.29
N LEU A 389 0.60 -46.81 28.23
CA LEU A 389 -0.55 -47.67 27.98
C LEU A 389 -1.55 -47.00 27.02
N GLY A 390 -1.94 -47.71 25.96
CA GLY A 390 -3.15 -47.38 25.17
C GLY A 390 -2.95 -47.11 23.68
N ILE A 391 -1.73 -47.16 23.15
CA ILE A 391 -1.49 -47.00 21.70
C ILE A 391 -0.76 -48.24 21.19
N SER A 392 -1.47 -49.07 20.42
CA SER A 392 -1.03 -50.41 20.01
C SER A 392 -0.13 -50.43 18.76
N LYS A 393 0.15 -49.27 18.15
CA LYS A 393 0.99 -49.19 16.96
C LYS A 393 1.60 -47.80 16.79
N PHE A 394 2.92 -47.71 16.79
CA PHE A 394 3.65 -46.49 16.48
C PHE A 394 4.48 -46.72 15.22
N ASP A 395 4.00 -46.18 14.10
CA ASP A 395 4.72 -46.23 12.81
C ASP A 395 5.73 -45.07 12.67
N ALA A 396 5.74 -44.09 13.60
CA ALA A 396 6.66 -42.94 13.58
C ALA A 396 7.70 -42.96 14.71
N PRO A 397 8.97 -42.63 14.37
CA PRO A 397 10.07 -42.99 15.23
C PRO A 397 10.39 -42.04 16.41
N ASN A 398 10.43 -40.73 16.21
CA ASN A 398 11.09 -39.84 17.17
C ASN A 398 10.13 -39.16 18.16
N PHE A 399 10.63 -38.93 19.37
CA PHE A 399 9.96 -38.21 20.45
C PHE A 399 10.74 -36.96 20.85
N HIS A 400 10.05 -36.05 21.53
CA HIS A 400 10.68 -34.87 22.11
C HIS A 400 10.20 -34.69 23.54
N MET A 401 11.07 -34.24 24.44
CA MET A 401 10.67 -33.85 25.79
C MET A 401 10.85 -32.35 25.98
N SER A 402 9.98 -31.70 26.75
CA SER A 402 10.17 -30.29 27.08
C SER A 402 11.44 -30.09 27.92
N PRO A 403 12.13 -28.94 27.82
CA PRO A 403 13.38 -28.69 28.54
C PRO A 403 13.26 -28.69 30.07
N ASP A 404 12.05 -28.51 30.60
CA ASP A 404 11.75 -28.63 32.02
C ASP A 404 11.45 -30.07 32.47
N GLY A 405 11.32 -31.00 31.52
CA GLY A 405 11.02 -32.41 31.74
C GLY A 405 9.56 -32.72 32.03
N ARG A 406 8.66 -31.74 31.89
CA ARG A 406 7.24 -31.90 32.22
C ARG A 406 6.42 -32.56 31.12
N TYR A 407 6.79 -32.43 29.85
CA TYR A 407 6.01 -32.93 28.73
C TYR A 407 6.81 -33.89 27.87
N ILE A 408 6.16 -34.96 27.43
CA ILE A 408 6.65 -35.86 26.39
C ILE A 408 5.75 -35.71 25.19
N PHE A 409 6.33 -35.48 24.02
CA PHE A 409 5.66 -35.41 22.74
C PHE A 409 6.09 -36.59 21.89
N TRP A 410 5.12 -37.23 21.24
CA TRP A 410 5.38 -38.37 20.39
C TRP A 410 4.44 -38.38 19.18
N MET A 411 4.94 -38.85 18.04
CA MET A 411 4.17 -39.06 16.82
C MET A 411 3.64 -40.48 16.67
N TYR A 412 2.34 -40.66 16.43
CA TYR A 412 1.76 -41.99 16.27
C TYR A 412 0.74 -42.05 15.14
N TYR A 413 0.49 -43.27 14.67
CA TYR A 413 -0.49 -43.52 13.62
C TYR A 413 -1.66 -44.30 14.22
N ASP A 414 -2.84 -43.68 14.17
CA ASP A 414 -4.11 -44.29 14.57
C ASP A 414 -5.16 -43.89 13.54
N SER A 415 -5.18 -44.63 12.43
CA SER A 415 -5.94 -44.33 11.20
C SER A 415 -5.57 -42.99 10.51
N THR A 416 -4.87 -42.11 11.22
CA THR A 416 -4.36 -40.79 10.84
C THR A 416 -3.10 -40.52 11.65
N TRP A 417 -2.19 -39.70 11.11
CA TRP A 417 -1.01 -39.25 11.84
C TRP A 417 -1.37 -38.21 12.91
N LYS A 418 -0.90 -38.43 14.13
CA LYS A 418 -1.21 -37.59 15.29
C LYS A 418 0.06 -37.30 16.09
N ILE A 419 0.09 -36.15 16.77
CA ILE A 419 1.04 -35.87 17.85
C ILE A 419 0.27 -36.03 19.16
N ILE A 420 0.80 -36.82 20.08
CA ILE A 420 0.34 -36.89 21.47
C ILE A 420 1.33 -36.21 22.40
N ARG A 421 0.81 -35.47 23.37
CA ARG A 421 1.54 -34.92 24.51
C ARG A 421 1.09 -35.63 25.77
N TYR A 422 2.02 -36.19 26.53
CA TYR A 422 1.81 -36.65 27.90
C TYR A 422 2.43 -35.65 28.88
N GLU A 423 1.73 -35.38 29.97
CA GLU A 423 2.25 -34.60 31.11
C GLU A 423 2.82 -35.55 32.17
N LEU A 424 4.02 -35.25 32.66
CA LEU A 424 4.63 -35.91 33.81
C LEU A 424 4.38 -35.05 35.05
N SER A 425 3.70 -35.62 36.04
CA SER A 425 3.42 -34.93 37.30
C SER A 425 4.70 -34.70 38.11
N THR A 426 5.71 -35.56 37.95
CA THR A 426 7.08 -35.31 38.39
C THR A 426 7.98 -35.17 37.15
N PRO A 427 8.62 -34.00 36.93
CA PRO A 427 9.49 -33.82 35.77
C PRO A 427 10.58 -34.88 35.68
N TRP A 428 10.83 -35.37 34.46
CA TRP A 428 11.83 -36.40 34.15
C TRP A 428 11.54 -37.81 34.70
N ASP A 429 10.39 -38.04 35.33
CA ASP A 429 9.99 -39.35 35.84
C ASP A 429 8.88 -39.97 34.96
N LEU A 430 9.27 -40.95 34.16
CA LEU A 430 8.38 -41.63 33.21
C LEU A 430 7.24 -42.40 33.89
N THR A 431 7.32 -42.68 35.20
CA THR A 431 6.28 -43.42 35.93
C THR A 431 5.10 -42.55 36.36
N THR A 432 5.21 -41.23 36.21
CA THR A 432 4.30 -40.26 36.83
C THR A 432 3.33 -39.60 35.84
N THR A 433 2.79 -40.38 34.91
CA THR A 433 1.94 -39.86 33.82
C THR A 433 0.61 -39.28 34.33
N GLY A 434 0.30 -38.05 33.90
CA GLY A 434 -0.92 -37.30 34.20
C GLY A 434 -1.83 -37.16 32.99
N SER A 435 -2.17 -35.92 32.63
CA SER A 435 -3.08 -35.61 31.52
C SER A 435 -2.44 -35.88 30.14
N SER A 436 -3.26 -36.13 29.11
CA SER A 436 -2.78 -36.21 27.72
C SER A 436 -3.58 -35.31 26.80
N GLN A 437 -2.93 -34.81 25.75
CA GLN A 437 -3.54 -34.09 24.64
C GLN A 437 -3.08 -34.71 23.34
N ASN A 438 -3.93 -34.79 22.32
CA ASN A 438 -3.48 -35.17 20.99
C ASN A 438 -4.07 -34.26 19.93
N ILE A 439 -3.35 -34.12 18.83
CA ILE A 439 -3.80 -33.40 17.65
C ILE A 439 -3.52 -34.21 16.40
N GLN A 440 -4.47 -34.20 15.47
CA GLN A 440 -4.34 -34.88 14.18
C GLN A 440 -3.60 -33.96 13.21
N LEU A 441 -2.54 -34.45 12.57
CA LEU A 441 -1.71 -33.64 11.68
C LEU A 441 -2.42 -33.23 10.40
N SER A 442 -3.36 -34.05 9.93
CA SER A 442 -4.12 -33.73 8.72
C SER A 442 -5.10 -32.56 8.89
N THR A 443 -5.28 -32.02 10.09
CA THR A 443 -6.00 -30.74 10.28
C THR A 443 -5.21 -29.56 9.73
N PHE A 444 -3.90 -29.76 9.52
CA PHE A 444 -2.95 -28.71 9.19
C PHE A 444 -2.36 -28.87 7.78
N HIS A 445 -2.23 -30.08 7.27
CA HIS A 445 -1.70 -30.32 5.92
C HIS A 445 -2.23 -31.64 5.33
N SER A 446 -2.43 -31.69 4.02
CA SER A 446 -2.80 -32.92 3.32
C SER A 446 -1.56 -33.73 2.95
N GLY A 447 -1.43 -34.95 3.46
CA GLY A 447 -0.42 -35.91 2.99
C GLY A 447 0.81 -36.10 3.88
N THR A 448 0.90 -35.48 5.06
CA THR A 448 2.07 -35.67 5.94
C THR A 448 2.03 -37.01 6.68
N GLU A 449 2.92 -37.92 6.29
CA GLU A 449 3.47 -38.93 7.17
C GLU A 449 4.65 -38.27 7.91
N GLY A 450 4.60 -38.10 9.23
CA GLY A 450 5.71 -37.45 9.96
C GLY A 450 6.67 -38.46 10.56
N ASN A 451 7.97 -38.16 10.50
CA ASN A 451 9.03 -38.99 11.04
C ASN A 451 9.58 -38.48 12.38
N ALA A 452 9.74 -37.16 12.51
CA ALA A 452 10.26 -36.57 13.73
C ALA A 452 9.66 -35.22 14.03
N ILE A 453 9.64 -34.90 15.33
CA ILE A 453 9.23 -33.62 15.87
C ILE A 453 10.35 -33.00 16.69
N TRP A 454 10.38 -31.68 16.72
CA TRP A 454 11.29 -30.92 17.56
C TRP A 454 10.64 -29.62 18.00
N PHE A 455 10.83 -29.21 19.26
CA PHE A 455 10.34 -27.91 19.75
C PHE A 455 11.50 -26.98 20.07
N ASN A 456 11.30 -25.69 19.84
CA ASN A 456 12.19 -24.68 20.42
C ASN A 456 12.09 -24.65 21.95
N ASN A 457 13.07 -24.04 22.62
CA ASN A 457 13.17 -24.09 24.08
C ASN A 457 11.95 -23.52 24.82
N SER A 458 11.22 -22.56 24.22
CA SER A 458 10.00 -22.00 24.79
C SER A 458 8.73 -22.78 24.42
N GLY A 459 8.83 -23.78 23.55
CA GLY A 459 7.69 -24.57 23.07
C GLY A 459 6.74 -23.83 22.14
N THR A 460 7.07 -22.61 21.72
CA THR A 460 6.23 -21.75 20.85
C THR A 460 6.37 -22.07 19.37
N LYS A 461 7.40 -22.84 18.99
CA LYS A 461 7.56 -23.38 17.64
C LYS A 461 7.75 -24.89 17.71
N LEU A 462 6.96 -25.60 16.93
CA LEU A 462 7.07 -27.04 16.66
C LEU A 462 7.52 -27.23 15.22
N TYR A 463 8.50 -28.10 15.01
CA TYR A 463 8.97 -28.52 13.70
C TYR A 463 8.65 -29.98 13.51
N LEU A 464 8.21 -30.33 12.31
CA LEU A 464 7.95 -31.71 11.90
C LEU A 464 8.66 -31.97 10.59
N VAL A 465 9.36 -33.10 10.47
CA VAL A 465 9.84 -33.58 9.16
C VAL A 465 9.02 -34.76 8.71
N ASP A 466 8.58 -34.73 7.46
CA ASP A 466 7.79 -35.79 6.84
C ASP A 466 8.63 -36.77 6.01
N PHE A 467 7.98 -37.81 5.48
CA PHE A 467 8.63 -38.82 4.64
C PHE A 467 9.14 -38.26 3.32
N ASP A 468 8.54 -37.18 2.82
CA ASP A 468 8.93 -36.46 1.60
C ASP A 468 10.05 -35.44 1.86
N GLU A 469 10.66 -35.51 3.05
CA GLU A 469 11.82 -34.72 3.43
C GLU A 469 11.51 -33.22 3.49
N VAL A 470 10.29 -32.89 3.90
CA VAL A 470 9.84 -31.53 4.10
C VAL A 470 9.75 -31.24 5.60
N VAL A 471 10.43 -30.18 6.03
CA VAL A 471 10.32 -29.65 7.39
C VAL A 471 9.21 -28.61 7.43
N HIS A 472 8.15 -28.90 8.17
CA HIS A 472 7.01 -28.04 8.45
C HIS A 472 7.20 -27.31 9.78
N THR A 473 6.79 -26.04 9.84
CA THR A 473 6.84 -25.24 11.07
C THR A 473 5.43 -24.95 11.58
N PHE A 474 5.19 -25.10 12.87
CA PHE A 474 3.93 -24.78 13.53
C PHE A 474 4.19 -23.75 14.62
N VAL A 475 3.32 -22.75 14.72
CA VAL A 475 3.40 -21.72 15.77
C VAL A 475 2.34 -21.97 16.83
N LEU A 476 2.76 -22.05 18.09
CA LEU A 476 1.91 -22.23 19.26
C LEU A 476 1.79 -20.90 20.01
N ALA A 477 0.57 -20.45 20.29
CA ALA A 477 0.33 -19.23 21.06
C ALA A 477 0.71 -19.42 22.54
N VAL A 478 0.61 -20.64 23.05
CA VAL A 478 1.08 -21.04 24.39
C VAL A 478 2.08 -22.16 24.23
N GLY A 479 3.29 -21.97 24.78
CA GLY A 479 4.38 -22.94 24.65
C GLY A 479 3.95 -24.34 25.10
N PHE A 480 4.30 -25.36 24.30
CA PHE A 480 4.01 -26.77 24.59
C PHE A 480 2.51 -27.16 24.65
N ASP A 481 1.57 -26.26 24.34
CA ASP A 481 0.13 -26.55 24.26
C ASP A 481 -0.35 -26.78 22.82
N LEU A 482 -0.57 -28.04 22.47
CA LEU A 482 -0.93 -28.47 21.11
C LEU A 482 -2.26 -27.88 20.62
N ASN A 483 -3.16 -27.49 21.52
CA ASN A 483 -4.44 -26.86 21.16
C ASN A 483 -4.30 -25.41 20.69
N THR A 484 -3.13 -24.81 20.88
CA THR A 484 -2.88 -23.39 20.54
C THR A 484 -2.08 -23.21 19.26
N ILE A 485 -1.99 -24.25 18.43
CA ILE A 485 -1.40 -24.16 17.10
C ILE A 485 -2.25 -23.20 16.25
N THR A 486 -1.67 -22.08 15.84
CA THR A 486 -2.37 -20.96 15.17
C THR A 486 -2.09 -20.86 13.67
N SER A 487 -0.96 -21.41 13.20
CA SER A 487 -0.59 -21.39 11.80
C SER A 487 0.33 -22.55 11.42
N VAL A 488 0.15 -23.05 10.20
CA VAL A 488 1.09 -23.93 9.50
C VAL A 488 1.99 -23.03 8.67
N GLY A 489 3.20 -22.82 9.15
CA GLY A 489 4.22 -22.02 8.49
C GLY A 489 5.17 -22.87 7.67
N VAL A 490 5.65 -22.27 6.57
CA VAL A 490 7.06 -22.31 6.15
C VAL A 490 7.62 -23.73 6.04
N THR A 491 7.54 -24.30 4.83
CA THR A 491 8.08 -25.61 4.51
C THR A 491 9.46 -25.52 3.88
N LYS A 492 10.42 -26.25 4.42
CA LYS A 492 11.74 -26.45 3.79
C LYS A 492 11.85 -27.88 3.29
N ASN A 493 11.89 -28.06 1.97
CA ASN A 493 12.32 -29.32 1.41
C ASN A 493 13.84 -29.48 1.63
N VAL A 494 14.22 -30.48 2.42
CA VAL A 494 15.60 -30.85 2.75
C VAL A 494 16.12 -32.03 1.89
N GLY A 495 15.28 -32.55 0.99
CA GLY A 495 15.59 -33.61 0.04
C GLY A 495 16.26 -33.14 -1.24
N ALA A 496 15.74 -32.06 -1.85
CA ALA A 496 16.02 -31.61 -3.22
C ALA A 496 17.43 -31.02 -3.50
N GLN A 497 18.46 -31.37 -2.74
CA GLN A 497 19.81 -30.82 -2.84
C GLN A 497 20.84 -31.83 -3.37
N GLU A 498 20.37 -32.74 -4.22
CA GLU A 498 21.04 -33.97 -4.66
C GLU A 498 22.19 -33.78 -5.65
N GLY A 499 22.43 -32.56 -6.15
CA GLY A 499 23.47 -32.30 -7.17
C GLY A 499 24.90 -32.60 -6.74
N THR A 500 25.15 -32.80 -5.44
CA THR A 500 26.49 -32.95 -4.84
C THR A 500 26.67 -34.17 -3.95
N MET A 501 25.68 -35.08 -3.83
CA MET A 501 25.75 -36.23 -2.91
C MET A 501 25.78 -37.58 -3.66
N PRO A 502 26.49 -38.60 -3.13
CA PRO A 502 26.41 -39.94 -3.68
C PRO A 502 25.08 -40.59 -3.27
N GLY A 503 24.03 -40.44 -4.10
CA GLY A 503 22.73 -41.11 -3.95
C GLY A 503 21.66 -40.30 -3.23
N ALA A 504 20.41 -40.44 -3.70
CA ALA A 504 19.23 -39.79 -3.14
C ALA A 504 18.85 -40.38 -1.77
N TRP A 505 18.44 -39.51 -0.84
CA TRP A 505 17.70 -39.97 0.32
C TRP A 505 16.30 -40.39 -0.13
N THR A 506 15.72 -41.34 0.59
CA THR A 506 14.32 -41.74 0.36
C THR A 506 13.40 -41.24 1.47
N SER A 507 13.96 -40.71 2.55
CA SER A 507 13.19 -40.20 3.68
C SER A 507 14.08 -39.55 4.76
N ALA A 508 13.60 -38.47 5.39
CA ALA A 508 14.23 -37.87 6.55
C ALA A 508 13.68 -38.44 7.86
N MET A 509 14.56 -38.97 8.71
CA MET A 509 14.22 -39.77 9.90
C MET A 509 14.18 -38.97 11.20
N ALA A 510 15.09 -38.00 11.35
CA ALA A 510 15.19 -37.18 12.55
C ALA A 510 15.68 -35.78 12.23
N MET A 511 15.42 -34.84 13.13
CA MET A 511 15.98 -33.51 13.08
C MET A 511 16.44 -33.06 14.45
N THR A 512 17.40 -32.14 14.47
CA THR A 512 17.70 -31.32 15.63
C THR A 512 18.20 -29.95 15.18
N PHE A 513 18.19 -28.99 16.08
CA PHE A 513 18.69 -27.64 15.80
C PHE A 513 19.86 -27.30 16.72
N LYS A 514 20.71 -26.38 16.28
CA LYS A 514 21.61 -25.67 17.19
C LYS A 514 20.78 -24.87 18.19
N HIS A 515 21.25 -24.78 19.44
CA HIS A 515 20.52 -24.14 20.54
C HIS A 515 20.13 -22.67 20.30
N ASP A 516 20.78 -21.96 19.37
CA ASP A 516 20.51 -20.59 18.97
C ASP A 516 19.61 -20.46 17.72
N GLY A 517 19.26 -21.60 17.11
CA GLY A 517 18.47 -21.66 15.88
C GLY A 517 19.25 -21.33 14.61
N ALA A 518 20.59 -21.30 14.66
CA ALA A 518 21.46 -20.98 13.51
C ALA A 518 21.65 -22.15 12.55
N ARG A 519 21.42 -23.38 12.99
CA ARG A 519 21.59 -24.56 12.15
C ARG A 519 20.48 -25.57 12.40
N LEU A 520 20.05 -26.20 11.31
CA LEU A 520 19.21 -27.39 11.29
C LEU A 520 20.07 -28.57 10.84
N TYR A 521 19.99 -29.67 11.58
CA TYR A 521 20.58 -30.95 11.22
C TYR A 521 19.47 -31.96 11.00
N VAL A 522 19.56 -32.69 9.89
CA VAL A 522 18.59 -33.73 9.54
C VAL A 522 19.33 -35.04 9.33
N VAL A 523 18.80 -36.13 9.87
CA VAL A 523 19.30 -37.48 9.59
C VAL A 523 18.38 -38.15 8.59
N GLY A 524 18.95 -38.77 7.56
CA GLY A 524 18.19 -39.39 6.47
C GLY A 524 18.44 -40.89 6.31
N LEU A 525 17.47 -41.53 5.65
CA LEU A 525 17.55 -42.89 5.14
C LEU A 525 17.91 -42.84 3.65
N GLY A 526 18.96 -43.56 3.26
CA GLY A 526 19.29 -43.74 1.85
C GLY A 526 18.38 -44.76 1.17
N ALA A 527 18.35 -44.75 -0.17
CA ALA A 527 17.75 -45.83 -0.94
C ALA A 527 18.34 -47.20 -0.57
N SER A 528 17.49 -48.23 -0.57
CA SER A 528 17.85 -49.59 -0.15
C SER A 528 19.07 -50.12 -0.93
N GLY A 529 20.05 -50.65 -0.18
CA GLY A 529 21.31 -51.15 -0.75
C GLY A 529 22.40 -50.08 -0.95
N LEU A 530 22.15 -48.81 -0.63
CA LEU A 530 23.18 -47.77 -0.56
C LEU A 530 23.70 -47.61 0.87
N PRO A 531 24.97 -47.22 1.07
CA PRO A 531 25.56 -47.12 2.42
C PRO A 531 25.08 -45.88 3.22
N LEU A 532 24.13 -45.10 2.70
CA LEU A 532 23.79 -43.74 3.19
C LEU A 532 22.86 -43.68 4.40
N HIS A 533 22.44 -44.82 4.93
CA HIS A 533 21.57 -44.87 6.11
C HIS A 533 22.26 -44.20 7.32
N GLY A 534 21.57 -43.27 7.99
CA GLY A 534 22.13 -42.54 9.13
C GLY A 534 23.07 -41.38 8.77
N SER A 535 23.06 -40.95 7.50
CA SER A 535 23.78 -39.74 7.08
C SER A 535 23.11 -38.46 7.59
N ILE A 536 23.90 -37.42 7.81
CA ILE A 536 23.49 -36.14 8.38
C ILE A 536 23.65 -35.04 7.34
N LYS A 537 22.60 -34.26 7.10
CA LYS A 537 22.65 -32.98 6.37
C LYS A 537 22.64 -31.83 7.36
N GLN A 538 23.42 -30.79 7.07
CA GLN A 538 23.46 -29.52 7.81
C GLN A 538 22.94 -28.38 6.93
N PHE A 539 22.12 -27.53 7.53
CA PHE A 539 21.59 -26.32 6.93
C PHE A 539 21.89 -25.13 7.81
N ASP A 540 22.52 -24.09 7.27
CA ASP A 540 22.71 -22.81 7.95
C ASP A 540 21.45 -21.96 7.78
N LEU A 541 20.83 -21.59 8.91
CA LEU A 541 19.62 -20.77 8.99
C LEU A 541 20.01 -19.32 9.27
N ASP A 542 19.34 -18.39 8.61
CA ASP A 542 19.53 -16.95 8.86
C ASP A 542 19.06 -16.58 10.27
N ILE A 543 20.00 -16.19 11.13
CA ILE A 543 19.78 -15.84 12.54
C ILE A 543 20.08 -14.36 12.77
N ALA A 544 19.24 -13.48 12.24
CA ALA A 544 19.45 -12.05 12.35
C ALA A 544 20.65 -11.50 11.59
N ARG A 545 20.45 -10.30 11.05
CA ARG A 545 21.56 -9.50 10.55
C ARG A 545 22.17 -8.76 11.72
N ASP A 546 23.48 -8.67 11.75
CA ASP A 546 24.20 -7.86 12.71
C ASP A 546 23.79 -6.38 12.57
N LEU A 547 23.80 -5.64 13.69
CA LEU A 547 23.94 -4.19 13.59
C LEU A 547 25.36 -3.89 13.12
N VAL A 548 25.55 -3.76 11.81
CA VAL A 548 26.85 -3.46 11.23
C VAL A 548 27.09 -1.95 11.24
N ILE A 549 28.02 -1.50 12.09
CA ILE A 549 28.49 -0.11 12.10
C ILE A 549 29.84 -0.06 11.37
N THR A 550 29.83 0.44 10.13
CA THR A 550 31.05 0.56 9.29
C THR A 550 31.36 2.04 9.05
N PRO A 551 32.05 2.74 9.98
CA PRO A 551 32.43 4.12 9.74
C PRO A 551 33.42 4.16 8.56
N GLY A 552 33.16 5.02 7.57
CA GLY A 552 34.10 5.23 6.46
C GLY A 552 35.47 5.78 6.92
N SER A 553 35.50 6.44 8.08
CA SER A 553 36.70 6.86 8.81
C SER A 553 36.35 7.20 10.27
N GLY A 554 37.29 7.08 11.22
CA GLY A 554 37.10 7.47 12.62
C GLY A 554 36.85 6.30 13.58
N ASN A 555 36.63 6.61 14.87
CA ASN A 555 36.39 5.63 15.93
C ASN A 555 34.90 5.53 16.27
N ILE A 556 34.40 4.31 16.50
CA ILE A 556 33.10 4.09 17.15
C ILE A 556 33.29 4.31 18.65
N THR A 557 32.52 5.22 19.24
CA THR A 557 32.52 5.44 20.69
C THR A 557 31.20 4.96 21.28
N ILE A 558 31.25 3.97 22.17
CA ILE A 558 30.10 3.48 22.92
C ILE A 558 30.22 4.02 24.35
N SER A 559 29.31 4.92 24.73
CA SER A 559 29.22 5.45 26.10
C SER A 559 28.00 4.85 26.77
N SER A 560 28.20 4.10 27.85
CA SER A 560 27.13 3.49 28.63
C SER A 560 27.17 3.99 30.07
N VAL A 561 25.99 4.24 30.66
CA VAL A 561 25.85 4.53 32.09
C VAL A 561 25.81 3.27 32.95
N ALA A 562 25.72 2.09 32.32
CA ALA A 562 25.70 0.78 32.96
C ALA A 562 26.75 -0.16 32.31
N ALA A 563 26.84 -1.41 32.79
CA ALA A 563 27.75 -2.39 32.21
C ALA A 563 27.45 -2.62 30.72
N LEU A 564 28.49 -2.53 29.87
CA LEU A 564 28.43 -3.03 28.50
C LEU A 564 28.53 -4.55 28.55
N ASN A 565 27.45 -5.24 28.20
CA ASN A 565 27.46 -6.70 28.15
C ASN A 565 28.07 -7.15 26.82
N VAL A 566 29.30 -7.66 26.87
CA VAL A 566 29.99 -8.24 25.71
C VAL A 566 29.91 -9.76 25.79
N PRO A 567 30.06 -10.49 24.67
CA PRO A 567 30.14 -11.95 24.70
C PRO A 567 31.22 -12.42 25.69
N ASP A 568 30.92 -13.43 26.50
CA ASP A 568 31.87 -14.03 27.43
C ASP A 568 32.12 -15.51 27.10
N GLY A 569 33.29 -16.00 27.47
CA GLY A 569 33.64 -17.41 27.26
C GLY A 569 35.04 -17.75 27.72
N THR A 570 35.30 -19.05 27.84
CA THR A 570 36.63 -19.58 28.18
C THR A 570 37.63 -19.37 27.04
N GLU A 571 38.93 -19.51 27.30
CA GLU A 571 39.98 -19.47 26.27
C GLU A 571 39.70 -20.46 25.12
N ALA A 572 39.15 -21.64 25.45
CA ALA A 572 38.80 -22.67 24.48
C ALA A 572 37.62 -22.28 23.56
N GLN A 573 36.75 -21.37 24.03
CA GLN A 573 35.64 -20.81 23.26
C GLN A 573 36.04 -19.58 22.45
N ARG A 574 37.33 -19.21 22.42
CA ARG A 574 37.81 -18.07 21.66
C ARG A 574 37.72 -18.35 20.14
N PRO A 575 37.04 -17.50 19.36
CA PRO A 575 37.02 -17.63 17.90
C PRO A 575 38.43 -17.53 17.31
N SER A 576 38.74 -18.36 16.31
CA SER A 576 40.06 -18.39 15.68
C SER A 576 40.28 -17.28 14.64
N SER A 577 39.21 -16.66 14.14
CA SER A 577 39.26 -15.70 13.02
C SER A 577 38.93 -14.25 13.39
N ASN A 578 38.16 -14.01 14.46
CA ASN A 578 37.70 -12.66 14.83
C ASN A 578 38.21 -12.29 16.23
N ARG A 579 39.01 -11.23 16.32
CA ARG A 579 39.49 -10.63 17.58
C ARG A 579 38.56 -9.50 17.99
N ASP A 580 37.28 -9.81 18.13
CA ASP A 580 36.29 -8.85 18.60
C ASP A 580 36.34 -8.75 20.14
N VAL A 581 35.87 -7.62 20.69
CA VAL A 581 35.84 -7.38 22.13
C VAL A 581 34.97 -8.44 22.82
N ARG A 582 35.60 -9.32 23.61
CA ARG A 582 34.92 -10.32 24.44
C ARG A 582 35.52 -10.38 25.83
N TYR A 583 34.78 -10.94 26.78
CA TYR A 583 35.27 -11.19 28.13
C TYR A 583 35.76 -12.64 28.26
N ASN A 584 37.04 -12.84 28.50
CA ASN A 584 37.60 -14.16 28.71
C ASN A 584 37.43 -14.58 30.16
N THR A 585 36.56 -15.55 30.42
CA THR A 585 36.26 -16.02 31.79
C THR A 585 37.36 -16.89 32.38
N THR A 586 38.31 -17.37 31.57
CA THR A 586 39.48 -18.13 32.03
C THR A 586 40.59 -17.21 32.52
N THR A 587 40.88 -16.14 31.78
CA THR A 587 41.95 -15.20 32.12
C THR A 587 41.44 -14.00 32.93
N ASN A 588 40.13 -13.77 32.95
CA ASN A 588 39.46 -12.66 33.62
C ASN A 588 39.85 -11.28 33.03
N PHE A 589 40.11 -11.23 31.73
CA PHE A 589 40.45 -10.03 30.97
C PHE A 589 39.52 -9.88 29.76
N PHE A 590 39.33 -8.63 29.31
CA PHE A 590 38.77 -8.36 27.99
C PHE A 590 39.86 -8.57 26.94
N GLU A 591 39.54 -9.28 25.86
CA GLU A 591 40.45 -9.55 24.73
C GLU A 591 39.84 -9.15 23.39
#